data_AF-A0A950K890-F1
#
_entry.id   AF-A0A950K890-F1
#
_cell.length_a   1.000
_cell.length_b   1.000
_cell.length_c   1.000
_cell.angle_alpha   90.00
_cell.angle_beta   90.00
_cell.angle_gamma   90.00
#
_symmetry.space_group_name_H-M   'P 1'
#
loop_
_entity.id
_entity.type
_entity.pdbx_description
1 polymer ?
#
loop_
_entity_poly.entity_id
_entity_poly.type
_entity_poly.pdbx_seq_one_letter_code
_entity_poly.pdbx_strand_id
1 'polypeptide(L)'
;MMETRPLGRSGSRVGVIGICAGSGPQREAVVDRARTRGCTLVWNGEAPAGTGLVRYNLLDQKKANEEISSLSRGGKGVLAVHVLAGGALAGRADHAYGHRVDALKVLVKPGRTLVQAAIQFVLANESVSAAMVRVSSLAHLEEVLSAPDAAPLTGQDLEQIFELWANRFE
;
A
#
# COMPACT_ATOMS: atom_id res chain seq x y z
N MET A 1 19.17 -1.30 0.60
CA MET A 1 18.72 -0.25 1.54
C MET A 1 17.27 0.03 1.18
N MET A 2 16.36 0.13 2.16
CA MET A 2 14.94 0.35 1.87
C MET A 2 14.73 1.71 1.19
N GLU A 3 13.92 1.76 0.13
CA GLU A 3 13.58 3.03 -0.52
C GLU A 3 12.90 3.96 0.49
N THR A 4 13.27 5.24 0.47
CA THR A 4 12.69 6.27 1.35
C THR A 4 12.12 7.42 0.55
N ARG A 5 11.07 8.05 1.07
CA ARG A 5 10.44 9.25 0.52
C ARG A 5 10.30 10.35 1.57
N PRO A 6 10.19 11.63 1.15
CA PRO A 6 9.86 12.73 2.06
C PRO A 6 8.51 12.52 2.74
N LEU A 7 8.44 12.82 4.02
CA LEU A 7 7.19 12.86 4.79
C LEU A 7 6.63 14.30 4.77
N GLY A 8 5.98 14.65 3.66
CA GLY A 8 5.53 16.02 3.41
C GLY A 8 6.70 17.01 3.38
N ARG A 9 6.49 18.21 3.94
CA ARG A 9 7.49 19.28 4.04
C ARG A 9 8.24 19.30 5.38
N SER A 10 8.12 18.25 6.19
CA SER A 10 8.77 18.16 7.52
C SER A 10 10.30 18.06 7.45
N GLY A 11 10.88 17.76 6.28
CA GLY A 11 12.30 17.41 6.12
C GLY A 11 12.64 15.97 6.54
N SER A 12 11.71 15.27 7.20
CA SER A 12 11.88 13.85 7.54
C SER A 12 11.69 12.95 6.33
N ARG A 13 12.37 11.80 6.35
CA ARG A 13 12.23 10.74 5.36
C ARG A 13 11.72 9.47 6.01
N VAL A 14 10.89 8.73 5.29
CA VAL A 14 10.31 7.47 5.77
C VAL A 14 10.48 6.38 4.72
N GLY A 15 10.58 5.12 5.15
CA GLY A 15 10.46 3.99 4.25
C GLY A 15 9.15 4.02 3.49
N VAL A 16 9.16 3.68 2.19
CA VAL A 16 7.96 3.69 1.34
C VAL A 16 6.91 2.66 1.76
N ILE A 17 7.32 1.65 2.53
CA ILE A 17 6.41 0.70 3.17
C ILE A 17 6.39 0.97 4.68
N GLY A 18 5.18 1.18 5.21
CA GLY A 18 4.92 1.18 6.64
C GLY A 18 4.11 -0.05 7.05
N ILE A 19 4.36 -0.54 8.26
CA ILE A 19 3.78 -1.79 8.76
C ILE A 19 2.77 -1.51 9.86
N CYS A 20 1.56 -2.05 9.71
CA CYS A 20 0.57 -2.14 10.77
C CYS A 20 0.48 -3.59 11.24
N ALA A 21 1.15 -3.93 12.34
CA ALA A 21 1.08 -5.29 12.88
C ALA A 21 -0.36 -5.61 13.34
N GLY A 22 -0.89 -6.74 12.89
CA GLY A 22 -2.19 -7.27 13.31
C GLY A 22 -2.24 -7.55 14.81
N SER A 23 -3.46 -7.74 15.33
CA SER A 23 -3.68 -8.36 16.63
C SER A 23 -3.50 -9.87 16.46
N GLY A 24 -2.55 -10.48 17.14
CA GLY A 24 -2.30 -11.92 17.03
C GLY A 24 -0.96 -12.33 17.64
N PRO A 25 -0.69 -13.65 17.72
CA PRO A 25 0.47 -14.18 18.43
C PRO A 25 1.81 -13.78 17.81
N GLN A 26 1.86 -13.50 16.50
CA GLN A 26 3.08 -13.07 15.82
C GLN A 26 3.29 -11.53 15.83
N ARG A 27 2.46 -10.77 16.54
CA ARG A 27 2.51 -9.29 16.51
C ARG A 27 3.91 -8.76 16.85
N GLU A 28 4.49 -9.20 17.95
CA GLU A 28 5.81 -8.72 18.41
C GLU A 28 6.90 -9.12 17.41
N ALA A 29 6.91 -10.38 16.99
CA ALA A 29 7.85 -10.87 15.98
C ALA A 29 7.78 -10.07 14.67
N VAL A 30 6.57 -9.70 14.20
CA VAL A 30 6.38 -8.84 13.03
C VAL A 30 6.96 -7.45 13.25
N VAL A 31 6.71 -6.84 14.41
CA VAL A 31 7.24 -5.50 14.74
C VAL A 31 8.76 -5.51 14.78
N ASP A 32 9.35 -6.48 15.48
CA ASP A 32 10.80 -6.59 15.62
C ASP A 32 11.48 -6.90 14.29
N ARG A 33 10.87 -7.79 13.49
CA ARG A 33 11.37 -8.10 12.17
C ARG A 33 11.29 -6.89 11.24
N ALA A 34 10.18 -6.16 11.24
CA ALA A 34 10.03 -4.95 10.42
C ALA A 34 11.12 -3.92 10.75
N ARG A 35 11.37 -3.68 12.03
CA ARG A 35 12.45 -2.79 12.49
C ARG A 35 13.83 -3.26 12.06
N THR A 36 14.11 -4.56 12.20
CA THR A 36 15.37 -5.18 11.76
C THR A 36 15.59 -5.05 10.26
N ARG A 37 14.50 -5.02 9.47
CA ARG A 37 14.54 -4.78 8.01
C ARG A 37 14.64 -3.29 7.65
N GLY A 38 14.71 -2.41 8.64
CA GLY A 38 14.86 -0.95 8.44
C GLY A 38 13.54 -0.20 8.26
N CYS A 39 12.39 -0.81 8.59
CA CYS A 39 11.11 -0.11 8.54
C CYS A 39 11.07 0.97 9.62
N THR A 40 11.02 2.23 9.20
CA THR A 40 10.93 3.38 10.10
C THR A 40 9.48 3.68 10.50
N LEU A 41 8.51 3.25 9.69
CA LEU A 41 7.08 3.40 9.96
C LEU A 41 6.49 2.08 10.43
N VAL A 42 6.41 1.89 11.75
CA VAL A 42 5.64 0.80 12.36
C VAL A 42 4.53 1.40 13.19
N TRP A 43 3.28 1.13 12.82
CA TRP A 43 2.09 1.76 13.42
C TRP A 43 1.97 1.44 14.91
N ASN A 44 1.90 2.49 15.73
CA ASN A 44 1.77 2.43 17.18
C ASN A 44 0.41 2.93 17.70
N GLY A 45 -0.49 3.36 16.82
CA GLY A 45 -1.79 3.95 17.19
C GLY A 45 -1.98 5.36 16.68
N GLU A 46 -0.89 6.06 16.37
CA GLU A 46 -0.92 7.46 15.93
C GLU A 46 -0.12 7.65 14.64
N ALA A 47 -0.62 8.53 13.78
CA ALA A 47 0.12 8.94 12.59
C ALA A 47 1.19 9.96 12.98
N PRO A 48 2.37 9.95 12.35
CA PRO A 48 3.38 10.98 12.59
C PRO A 48 2.81 12.40 12.37
N ALA A 49 3.32 13.37 13.13
CA ALA A 49 2.91 14.77 12.98
C ALA A 49 3.07 15.26 11.53
N GLY A 50 2.13 16.07 11.05
CA GLY A 50 2.17 16.60 9.69
C GLY A 50 1.80 15.58 8.60
N THR A 51 1.17 14.45 8.96
CA THR A 51 0.67 13.47 7.99
C THR A 51 -0.85 13.46 7.88
N GLY A 52 -1.36 12.98 6.75
CA GLY A 52 -2.76 12.59 6.56
C GLY A 52 -2.85 11.12 6.14
N LEU A 53 -3.86 10.43 6.67
CA LEU A 53 -4.16 9.04 6.31
C LEU A 53 -5.23 9.04 5.22
N VAL A 54 -4.94 8.46 4.05
CA VAL A 54 -5.90 8.38 2.95
C VAL A 54 -6.17 6.93 2.60
N ARG A 55 -7.44 6.54 2.51
CA ARG A 55 -7.80 5.21 1.96
C ARG A 55 -7.53 5.23 0.47
N TYR A 56 -6.53 4.49 0.03
CA TYR A 56 -6.13 4.46 -1.38
C TYR A 56 -5.65 3.06 -1.76
N ASN A 57 -6.29 2.46 -2.76
CA ASN A 57 -5.97 1.12 -3.25
C ASN A 57 -6.52 0.91 -4.67
N LEU A 58 -6.22 -0.25 -5.28
CA LEU A 58 -6.68 -0.59 -6.63
C LEU A 58 -8.20 -0.55 -6.83
N LEU A 59 -8.98 -0.76 -5.77
CA LEU A 59 -10.45 -0.87 -5.79
C LEU A 59 -11.16 0.40 -5.31
N ASP A 60 -10.44 1.39 -4.77
CA ASP A 60 -10.99 2.67 -4.32
C ASP A 60 -10.00 3.83 -4.59
N GLN A 61 -10.26 4.62 -5.65
CA GLN A 61 -9.34 5.65 -6.15
C GLN A 61 -9.93 7.06 -6.22
N LYS A 62 -11.21 7.21 -6.61
CA LYS A 62 -11.77 8.51 -7.06
C LYS A 62 -11.70 9.59 -5.98
N LYS A 63 -12.20 9.31 -4.77
CA LYS A 63 -12.15 10.25 -3.65
C LYS A 63 -10.73 10.41 -3.08
N ALA A 64 -9.92 9.35 -3.17
CA ALA A 64 -8.57 9.34 -2.65
C ALA A 64 -7.66 10.35 -3.38
N ASN A 65 -7.76 10.45 -4.70
CA ASN A 65 -6.90 11.33 -5.49
C ASN A 65 -7.11 12.82 -5.16
N GLU A 66 -8.36 13.24 -4.91
CA GLU A 66 -8.68 14.61 -4.48
C GLU A 66 -8.10 14.91 -3.10
N GLU A 67 -8.23 13.98 -2.16
CA GLU A 67 -7.70 14.09 -0.79
C GLU A 67 -6.16 14.12 -0.78
N ILE A 68 -5.50 13.21 -1.51
CA ILE A 68 -4.04 13.18 -1.68
C ILE A 68 -3.55 14.52 -2.22
N SER A 69 -4.20 15.05 -3.25
CA SER A 69 -3.83 16.32 -3.87
C SER A 69 -4.00 17.50 -2.91
N SER A 70 -5.03 17.48 -2.07
CA SER A 70 -5.26 18.51 -1.04
C SER A 70 -4.16 18.47 0.04
N LEU A 71 -3.89 17.29 0.60
CA LEU A 71 -2.87 17.09 1.65
C LEU A 71 -1.47 17.44 1.17
N SER A 72 -1.09 16.94 -0.02
CA SER A 72 0.24 17.16 -0.63
C SER A 72 0.49 18.65 -0.89
N ARG A 73 -0.48 19.38 -1.46
CA ARG A 73 -0.37 20.84 -1.65
C ARG A 73 -0.28 21.60 -0.33
N GLY A 74 -0.97 21.13 0.71
CA GLY A 74 -0.86 21.64 2.07
C GLY A 74 0.46 21.30 2.78
N GLY A 75 1.38 20.59 2.11
CA GLY A 75 2.69 20.22 2.64
C GLY A 75 2.68 19.05 3.62
N LYS A 76 1.56 18.34 3.74
CA LYS A 76 1.45 17.14 4.60
C LYS A 76 2.00 15.91 3.90
N GLY A 77 2.57 14.99 4.67
CA GLY A 77 2.91 13.66 4.18
C GLY A 77 1.66 12.81 4.01
N VAL A 78 1.57 12.02 2.94
CA VAL A 78 0.40 11.16 2.71
C VAL A 78 0.77 9.72 3.01
N LEU A 79 0.05 9.13 3.96
CA LEU A 79 0.14 7.71 4.27
C LEU A 79 -1.10 7.01 3.69
N ALA A 80 -0.89 6.20 2.66
CA ALA A 80 -1.97 5.42 2.08
C ALA A 80 -2.32 4.24 2.99
N VAL A 81 -3.56 4.16 3.44
CA VAL A 81 -4.10 3.08 4.27
C VAL A 81 -5.10 2.26 3.48
N HIS A 82 -5.50 1.08 4.00
CA HIS A 82 -6.37 0.15 3.28
C HIS A 82 -5.82 -0.30 1.91
N VAL A 83 -4.49 -0.29 1.76
CA VAL A 83 -3.77 -0.63 0.51
C VAL A 83 -4.21 -1.97 -0.08
N LEU A 84 -4.52 -2.95 0.78
CA LEU A 84 -4.98 -4.29 0.36
C LEU A 84 -6.50 -4.50 0.48
N ALA A 85 -7.28 -3.43 0.56
CA ALA A 85 -8.75 -3.46 0.65
C ALA A 85 -9.28 -4.39 1.76
N GLY A 86 -8.70 -4.32 2.96
CA GLY A 86 -9.08 -5.15 4.10
C GLY A 86 -8.63 -6.61 4.02
N GLY A 87 -7.77 -6.96 3.04
CA GLY A 87 -7.31 -8.32 2.78
C GLY A 87 -7.85 -8.91 1.49
N ALA A 88 -8.79 -8.24 0.81
CA ALA A 88 -9.37 -8.72 -0.45
C ALA A 88 -8.30 -8.94 -1.53
N LEU A 89 -7.37 -7.99 -1.68
CA LEU A 89 -6.26 -8.09 -2.64
C LEU A 89 -5.17 -9.09 -2.22
N ALA A 90 -5.26 -9.65 -1.01
CA ALA A 90 -4.42 -10.72 -0.50
C ALA A 90 -5.14 -12.09 -0.50
N GLY A 91 -6.30 -12.19 -1.16
CA GLY A 91 -7.02 -13.46 -1.32
C GLY A 91 -7.91 -13.87 -0.14
N ARG A 92 -8.23 -12.95 0.78
CA ARG A 92 -9.23 -13.23 1.82
C ARG A 92 -10.61 -13.39 1.18
N ALA A 93 -11.27 -14.51 1.45
CA ALA A 93 -12.48 -14.94 0.73
C ALA A 93 -13.75 -14.13 1.06
N ASP A 94 -13.79 -13.43 2.19
CA ASP A 94 -15.00 -12.80 2.74
C ASP A 94 -15.02 -11.28 2.52
N HIS A 95 -15.10 -10.87 1.25
CA HIS A 95 -15.15 -9.45 0.89
C HIS A 95 -16.14 -9.17 -0.26
N ALA A 96 -16.82 -8.04 -0.18
CA ALA A 96 -17.75 -7.53 -1.21
C ALA A 96 -17.09 -7.20 -2.57
N TYR A 97 -15.79 -7.50 -2.73
CA TYR A 97 -14.99 -7.17 -3.91
C TYR A 97 -14.74 -8.36 -4.85
N GLY A 98 -15.31 -9.54 -4.60
CA GLY A 98 -14.97 -10.82 -5.27
C GLY A 98 -14.69 -10.71 -6.77
N HIS A 99 -15.70 -10.34 -7.57
CA HIS A 99 -15.55 -10.23 -9.04
C HIS A 99 -14.50 -9.18 -9.47
N ARG A 100 -14.31 -8.12 -8.68
CA ARG A 100 -13.34 -7.05 -8.96
C ARG A 100 -11.91 -7.50 -8.69
N VAL A 101 -11.71 -8.25 -7.61
CA VAL A 101 -10.43 -8.89 -7.29
C VAL A 101 -10.06 -9.90 -8.36
N ASP A 102 -11.03 -10.70 -8.83
CA ASP A 102 -10.80 -11.66 -9.92
C ASP A 102 -10.33 -10.98 -11.19
N ALA A 103 -10.96 -9.85 -11.55
CA ALA A 103 -10.55 -9.07 -12.71
C ALA A 103 -9.11 -8.51 -12.59
N LEU A 104 -8.64 -8.20 -11.38
CA LEU A 104 -7.28 -7.71 -11.12
C LEU A 104 -6.22 -8.81 -11.13
N LYS A 105 -6.58 -10.11 -11.19
CA LYS A 105 -5.61 -11.21 -11.27
C LYS A 105 -4.72 -11.14 -12.51
N VAL A 106 -5.13 -10.41 -13.54
CA VAL A 106 -4.31 -10.10 -14.73
C VAL A 106 -2.98 -9.41 -14.40
N LEU A 107 -2.92 -8.72 -13.25
CA LEU A 107 -1.72 -8.02 -12.76
C LEU A 107 -0.67 -8.94 -12.13
N VAL A 108 -1.03 -10.20 -11.85
CA VAL A 108 -0.09 -11.23 -11.37
C VAL A 108 0.81 -11.63 -12.52
N LYS A 109 2.13 -11.56 -12.29
CA LYS A 109 3.17 -11.88 -13.29
C LYS A 109 4.26 -12.72 -12.63
N PRO A 110 5.12 -13.41 -13.40
CA PRO A 110 6.35 -13.98 -12.86
C PRO A 110 7.14 -12.90 -12.09
N GLY A 111 7.43 -13.15 -10.82
CA GLY A 111 8.14 -12.20 -9.96
C GLY A 111 7.29 -11.05 -9.39
N ARG A 112 5.95 -11.07 -9.54
CA ARG A 112 5.03 -10.12 -8.87
C ARG A 112 3.71 -10.76 -8.48
N THR A 113 3.38 -10.72 -7.19
CA THR A 113 2.06 -11.11 -6.66
C THR A 113 1.04 -9.96 -6.78
N LEU A 114 -0.26 -10.26 -6.59
CA LEU A 114 -1.29 -9.22 -6.57
C LEU A 114 -1.11 -8.25 -5.40
N VAL A 115 -0.62 -8.72 -4.25
CA VAL A 115 -0.28 -7.89 -3.09
C VAL A 115 0.80 -6.88 -3.47
N GLN A 116 1.87 -7.34 -4.13
CA GLN A 116 2.96 -6.49 -4.57
C GLN A 116 2.49 -5.49 -5.64
N ALA A 117 1.66 -5.92 -6.60
CA ALA A 117 1.04 -5.04 -7.58
C ALA A 117 0.18 -3.93 -6.94
N ALA A 118 -0.63 -4.28 -5.93
CA ALA A 118 -1.45 -3.31 -5.20
C ALA A 118 -0.62 -2.25 -4.46
N ILE A 119 0.50 -2.67 -3.86
CA ILE A 119 1.43 -1.77 -3.19
C ILE A 119 2.13 -0.87 -4.21
N GLN A 120 2.66 -1.43 -5.30
CA GLN A 120 3.30 -0.67 -6.36
C GLN A 120 2.35 0.36 -6.98
N PHE A 121 1.08 0.00 -7.19
CA PHE A 121 0.06 0.92 -7.69
C PHE A 121 -0.10 2.14 -6.77
N VAL A 122 -0.17 1.92 -5.46
CA VAL A 122 -0.27 3.00 -4.47
C VAL A 122 0.99 3.87 -4.49
N LEU A 123 2.18 3.26 -4.57
CA LEU A 123 3.45 3.96 -4.59
C LEU A 123 3.75 4.68 -5.91
N ALA A 124 3.10 4.31 -7.01
CA ALA A 124 3.21 5.00 -8.28
C ALA A 124 2.67 6.45 -8.21
N ASN A 125 1.82 6.76 -7.22
CA ASN A 125 1.45 8.13 -6.92
C ASN A 125 2.58 8.80 -6.09
N GLU A 126 3.34 9.69 -6.72
CA GLU A 126 4.48 10.37 -6.09
C GLU A 126 4.09 11.26 -4.89
N SER A 127 2.83 11.67 -4.78
CA SER A 127 2.34 12.40 -3.60
C SER A 127 2.13 11.49 -2.38
N VAL A 128 2.17 10.16 -2.56
CA VAL A 128 2.13 9.18 -1.46
C VAL A 128 3.54 9.01 -0.90
N SER A 129 3.70 9.34 0.39
CA SER A 129 4.95 9.16 1.13
C SER A 129 5.20 7.70 1.47
N ALA A 130 4.15 6.97 1.90
CA ALA A 130 4.27 5.54 2.21
C ALA A 130 2.93 4.79 2.10
N ALA A 131 3.03 3.50 1.79
CA ALA A 131 1.93 2.53 1.85
C ALA A 131 1.92 1.86 3.23
N MET A 132 0.86 2.08 4.01
CA MET A 132 0.66 1.46 5.33
C MET A 132 -0.10 0.14 5.16
N VAL A 133 0.62 -0.97 5.31
CA VAL A 133 0.08 -2.31 5.07
C VAL A 133 -0.09 -3.07 6.37
N ARG A 134 -1.28 -3.65 6.57
CA ARG A 134 -1.54 -4.52 7.72
C ARG A 134 -1.07 -5.94 7.43
N VAL A 135 -0.24 -6.49 8.30
CA VAL A 135 0.26 -7.87 8.20
C VAL A 135 0.10 -8.60 9.54
N SER A 136 -0.15 -9.91 9.47
CA SER A 136 -0.43 -10.75 10.65
C SER A 136 0.56 -11.92 10.82
N SER A 137 1.51 -12.07 9.90
CA SER A 137 2.52 -13.11 9.92
C SER A 137 3.85 -12.60 9.38
N LEU A 138 4.94 -13.28 9.71
CA LEU A 138 6.26 -12.99 9.14
C LEU A 138 6.30 -13.20 7.62
N ALA A 139 5.58 -14.19 7.10
CA ALA A 139 5.50 -14.43 5.66
C ALA A 139 4.86 -13.25 4.92
N HIS A 140 3.74 -12.73 5.44
CA HIS A 140 3.09 -11.54 4.88
C HIS A 140 4.01 -10.32 4.96
N LEU A 141 4.77 -10.18 6.05
CA LEU A 141 5.74 -9.09 6.19
C LEU A 141 6.79 -9.13 5.07
N GLU A 142 7.43 -10.28 4.84
CA GLU A 142 8.49 -10.39 3.82
C GLU A 142 7.95 -10.20 2.39
N GLU A 143 6.73 -10.67 2.10
CA GLU A 143 6.07 -10.40 0.81
C GLU A 143 5.84 -8.89 0.61
N VAL A 144 5.30 -8.22 1.61
CA VAL A 144 5.00 -6.79 1.55
C VAL A 144 6.27 -5.95 1.43
N LEU A 145 7.33 -6.30 2.18
CA LEU A 145 8.60 -5.57 2.14
C LEU A 145 9.38 -5.77 0.84
N SER A 146 9.13 -6.87 0.12
CA SER A 146 9.74 -7.12 -1.20
C SER A 146 8.97 -6.48 -2.36
N ALA A 147 7.82 -5.84 -2.11
CA ALA A 147 7.01 -5.24 -3.16
C ALA A 147 7.72 -4.17 -4.01
N PRO A 148 8.58 -3.28 -3.45
CA PRO A 148 9.35 -2.34 -4.27
C PRO A 148 10.35 -3.02 -5.23
N ASP A 149 10.85 -4.21 -4.85
CA ASP A 149 11.84 -4.97 -5.62
C ASP A 149 11.18 -5.98 -6.60
N ALA A 150 9.85 -6.13 -6.56
CA ALA A 150 9.11 -7.01 -7.46
C ALA A 150 9.04 -6.44 -8.88
N ALA A 151 8.69 -7.28 -9.88
CA ALA A 151 8.58 -6.84 -11.27
C ALA A 151 7.64 -5.61 -11.39
N PRO A 152 8.05 -4.50 -12.03
CA PRO A 152 7.31 -3.22 -11.98
C PRO A 152 6.01 -3.26 -12.78
N LEU A 153 5.00 -2.49 -12.35
CA LEU A 153 3.80 -2.26 -13.15
C LEU A 153 4.18 -1.61 -14.49
N THR A 154 3.72 -2.22 -15.57
CA THR A 154 3.95 -1.74 -16.93
C THR A 154 2.88 -0.74 -17.36
N GLY A 155 3.11 0.01 -18.45
CA GLY A 155 2.06 0.86 -19.04
C GLY A 155 0.79 0.07 -19.37
N GLN A 156 0.93 -1.15 -19.89
CA GLN A 156 -0.18 -2.06 -20.17
C GLN A 156 -0.93 -2.50 -18.90
N ASP A 157 -0.23 -2.66 -17.77
CA ASP A 157 -0.88 -2.97 -16.49
C ASP A 157 -1.73 -1.77 -16.02
N LEU A 158 -1.22 -0.54 -16.18
CA LEU A 158 -1.94 0.68 -15.82
C LEU A 158 -3.16 0.92 -16.71
N GLU A 159 -3.05 0.65 -18.01
CA GLU A 159 -4.18 0.69 -18.96
C GLU A 159 -5.29 -0.28 -18.55
N GLN A 160 -4.94 -1.53 -18.22
CA GLN A 160 -5.91 -2.51 -17.72
C GLN A 160 -6.59 -2.05 -16.42
N ILE A 161 -5.84 -1.47 -15.49
CA ILE A 161 -6.42 -0.91 -14.26
C ILE A 161 -7.43 0.18 -14.60
N PHE A 162 -7.08 1.08 -15.53
CA PHE A 162 -7.96 2.15 -15.97
C PHE A 162 -9.23 1.63 -16.65
N GLU A 163 -9.10 0.64 -17.55
CA GLU A 163 -10.23 0.02 -18.24
C GLU A 163 -11.20 -0.68 -17.28
N LEU A 164 -10.67 -1.35 -16.23
CA LEU A 164 -11.50 -1.98 -15.20
C LEU A 164 -12.33 -0.95 -14.44
N TRP A 165 -11.77 0.22 -14.16
CA TRP A 165 -12.48 1.33 -13.54
C TRP A 165 -13.51 1.97 -14.45
N ALA A 166 -13.20 2.13 -15.74
CA ALA A 166 -14.10 2.74 -16.70
C ALA A 166 -15.31 1.86 -17.04
N ASN A 167 -15.16 0.52 -16.99
CA ASN A 167 -16.13 -0.39 -17.63
C ASN A 167 -16.65 -1.53 -16.75
N ARG A 168 -16.05 -1.83 -15.58
CA ARG A 168 -16.35 -3.07 -14.83
C ARG A 168 -16.54 -2.94 -13.32
N PHE A 169 -16.23 -1.79 -12.72
CA PHE A 169 -16.38 -1.58 -11.26
C PHE A 169 -17.58 -0.70 -10.88
N GLU A 170 -18.36 -0.24 -11.86
CA GLU A 170 -19.67 0.40 -11.70
C GLU A 170 -20.83 -0.60 -11.80
#